data_AF-A0A091QS54-F1
#
_entry.id   AF-A0A091QS54-F1
#
_cell.length_a   1.000
_cell.length_b   1.000
_cell.length_c   1.000
_cell.angle_alpha   90.00
_cell.angle_beta   90.00
_cell.angle_gamma   90.00
#
_symmetry.space_group_name_H-M   'P 1'
#
loop_
_entity.id
_entity.type
_entity.pdbx_description
1 polymer ?
#
loop_
_entity_poly.entity_id
_entity_poly.type
_entity_poly.pdbx_seq_one_letter_code
_entity_poly.pdbx_strand_id
1 'polypeptide(L)'
;PGGSKKSLEGGRLSASQWRLGQLRKLHIHKSMGPDEMHPGVLREMADVVSLPLSIIFAKSWQTGEMPEDWRKANVTPGFKKGKKEDPGNYRPVSLTSIPGKIMEWLILEVISEHTEEKKVV
;
A
#
# COMPACT_ATOMS: atom_id res chain seq x y z
N PRO A 1 -6.98 -38.35 -24.35
CA PRO A 1 -7.18 -38.46 -22.88
C PRO A 1 -6.40 -37.33 -22.17
N GLY A 2 -6.94 -36.12 -22.02
CA GLY A 2 -8.24 -35.83 -21.42
C GLY A 2 -8.03 -35.32 -19.99
N GLY A 3 -7.17 -34.30 -19.81
CA GLY A 3 -7.00 -33.59 -18.54
C GLY A 3 -7.87 -32.34 -18.52
N SER A 4 -9.10 -32.49 -18.03
CA SER A 4 -10.09 -31.42 -17.95
C SER A 4 -9.75 -30.39 -16.87
N LYS A 5 -9.69 -29.13 -17.33
CA LYS A 5 -10.22 -27.89 -16.73
C LYS A 5 -9.89 -27.57 -15.26
N LYS A 6 -9.18 -26.46 -15.07
CA LYS A 6 -9.76 -25.35 -14.28
C LYS A 6 -9.85 -24.12 -15.18
N SER A 7 -11.05 -23.91 -15.70
CA SER A 7 -11.47 -22.67 -16.33
C SER A 7 -11.25 -21.52 -15.35
N LEU A 8 -10.53 -20.50 -15.79
CA LEU A 8 -10.44 -19.20 -15.14
C LEU A 8 -11.70 -18.40 -15.50
N GLU A 9 -12.83 -18.77 -14.92
CA GLU A 9 -13.99 -17.90 -14.83
C GLU A 9 -14.47 -17.88 -13.38
N GLY A 10 -14.52 -16.68 -12.79
CA GLY A 10 -15.23 -16.43 -11.54
C GLY A 10 -14.39 -15.82 -10.42
N GLY A 11 -14.53 -14.50 -10.24
CA GLY A 11 -14.26 -13.86 -8.96
C GLY A 11 -13.24 -12.72 -8.97
N ARG A 12 -13.44 -11.69 -9.81
CA ARG A 12 -12.88 -10.37 -9.49
C ARG A 12 -13.53 -9.95 -8.18
N LEU A 13 -12.80 -10.07 -7.05
CA LEU A 13 -13.25 -9.55 -5.76
C LEU A 13 -13.71 -8.11 -5.99
N SER A 14 -14.87 -7.73 -5.43
CA SER A 14 -15.31 -6.34 -5.54
C SER A 14 -14.22 -5.44 -4.99
N ALA A 15 -14.10 -4.21 -5.49
CA ALA A 15 -13.10 -3.25 -4.99
C ALA A 15 -13.16 -3.10 -3.46
N SER A 16 -14.36 -3.26 -2.85
CA SER A 16 -14.54 -3.30 -1.39
C SER A 16 -13.91 -4.53 -0.73
N GLN A 17 -14.09 -5.74 -1.27
CA GLN A 17 -13.51 -6.97 -0.72
C GLN A 17 -11.98 -7.01 -0.85
N TRP A 18 -11.45 -6.51 -1.96
CA TRP A 18 -10.00 -6.40 -2.16
C TRP A 18 -9.37 -5.43 -1.16
N ARG A 19 -9.98 -4.25 -0.95
CA ARG A 19 -9.50 -3.24 0.01
C ARG A 19 -9.45 -3.77 1.44
N LEU A 20 -10.49 -4.48 1.86
CA LEU A 20 -10.54 -5.15 3.16
C LEU A 20 -9.45 -6.21 3.30
N GLY A 21 -9.18 -6.95 2.21
CA GLY A 21 -8.12 -7.94 2.15
C GLY A 21 -6.73 -7.35 2.37
N GLN A 22 -6.45 -6.14 1.89
CA GLN A 22 -5.14 -5.48 2.09
C GLN A 22 -4.95 -5.00 3.54
N LEU A 23 -5.98 -4.37 4.13
CA LEU A 23 -5.92 -3.90 5.51
C LEU A 23 -5.75 -5.07 6.51
N ARG A 24 -6.41 -6.20 6.24
CA ARG A 24 -6.32 -7.40 7.10
C ARG A 24 -4.96 -8.10 7.06
N LYS A 25 -4.15 -7.85 6.01
CA LYS A 25 -2.79 -8.40 5.84
C LYS A 25 -1.70 -7.51 6.42
N LEU A 26 -2.04 -6.36 7.01
CA LEU A 26 -1.06 -5.45 7.60
C LEU A 26 -0.25 -6.12 8.72
N HIS A 27 1.07 -5.95 8.66
CA HIS A 27 1.97 -6.35 9.73
C HIS A 27 1.85 -5.37 10.90
N ILE A 28 1.28 -5.84 12.02
CA ILE A 28 0.93 -5.01 13.18
C ILE A 28 2.14 -4.39 13.90
N HIS A 29 3.35 -4.92 13.69
CA HIS A 29 4.59 -4.45 14.32
C HIS A 29 5.35 -3.42 13.47
N LYS A 30 4.71 -2.83 12.45
CA LYS A 30 5.30 -1.76 11.65
C LYS A 30 5.10 -0.40 12.32
N SER A 31 6.06 0.49 12.13
CA SER A 31 5.96 1.88 12.60
C SER A 31 4.89 2.66 11.86
N MET A 32 4.31 3.64 12.54
CA MET A 32 3.38 4.63 11.95
C MET A 32 4.10 5.56 10.97
N GLY A 33 3.36 6.04 9.98
CA GLY A 33 3.80 7.12 9.10
C GLY A 33 3.51 8.50 9.72
N PRO A 34 3.62 9.58 8.93
CA PRO A 34 3.26 10.94 9.34
C PRO A 34 1.77 11.11 9.68
N ASP A 35 0.93 10.18 9.22
CA ASP A 35 -0.51 10.13 9.48
C ASP A 35 -0.86 9.55 10.87
N GLU A 36 0.15 9.13 11.63
CA GLU A 36 0.02 8.54 12.97
C GLU A 36 -0.88 7.28 13.03
N MET A 37 -1.21 6.71 11.88
CA MET A 37 -2.10 5.56 11.78
C MET A 37 -1.33 4.28 12.09
N HIS A 38 -1.55 3.72 13.27
CA HIS A 38 -0.93 2.46 13.65
C HIS A 38 -1.50 1.27 12.84
N PRO A 39 -0.67 0.40 12.25
CA PRO A 39 -1.13 -0.72 11.42
C PRO A 39 -2.08 -1.67 12.16
N GLY A 40 -1.86 -1.88 13.46
CA GLY A 40 -2.75 -2.68 14.30
C GLY A 40 -4.18 -2.13 14.38
N VAL A 41 -4.32 -0.80 14.48
CA VAL A 41 -5.63 -0.13 14.53
C VAL A 41 -6.32 -0.23 13.18
N LEU A 42 -5.59 0.03 12.09
CA LEU A 42 -6.10 -0.10 10.72
C LEU A 42 -6.59 -1.51 10.39
N ARG A 43 -5.89 -2.53 10.90
CA ARG A 43 -6.26 -3.93 10.72
C ARG A 43 -7.52 -4.28 11.51
N GLU A 44 -7.59 -3.88 12.77
CA GLU A 44 -8.75 -4.15 13.64
C GLU A 44 -10.00 -3.43 13.13
N MET A 45 -9.84 -2.18 12.69
CA MET A 45 -10.92 -1.34 12.20
C MET A 45 -11.14 -1.47 10.69
N ALA A 46 -10.61 -2.51 10.04
CA ALA A 46 -10.59 -2.63 8.57
C ALA A 46 -11.99 -2.45 7.96
N ASP A 47 -13.01 -3.06 8.57
CA ASP A 47 -14.39 -3.00 8.09
C ASP A 47 -14.94 -1.57 8.11
N VAL A 48 -14.60 -0.79 9.15
CA VAL A 48 -15.04 0.60 9.33
C VAL A 48 -14.26 1.56 8.43
N VAL A 49 -12.92 1.41 8.35
CA VAL A 49 -12.06 2.37 7.62
C VAL A 49 -12.02 2.14 6.12
N SER A 50 -12.42 0.95 5.64
CA SER A 50 -12.39 0.61 4.22
C SER A 50 -13.26 1.52 3.34
N LEU A 51 -14.43 1.91 3.83
CA LEU A 51 -15.36 2.78 3.10
C LEU A 51 -14.84 4.23 3.05
N PRO A 52 -14.47 4.89 4.16
CA PRO A 52 -13.85 6.22 4.12
C PRO A 52 -12.61 6.27 3.22
N LEU A 53 -11.69 5.31 3.35
CA LEU A 53 -10.49 5.25 2.51
C LEU A 53 -10.83 5.12 1.02
N SER A 54 -11.89 4.38 0.68
CA SER A 54 -12.32 4.26 -0.71
C SER A 54 -12.80 5.56 -1.34
N ILE A 55 -13.51 6.38 -0.55
CA ILE A 55 -14.02 7.67 -1.00
C ILE A 55 -12.83 8.61 -1.23
N ILE A 56 -11.85 8.59 -0.31
CA ILE A 56 -10.62 9.37 -0.45
C ILE A 56 -9.83 8.94 -1.69
N PHE A 57 -9.59 7.64 -1.89
CA PHE A 57 -8.88 7.13 -3.07
C PHE A 57 -9.58 7.51 -4.38
N ALA A 58 -10.89 7.37 -4.45
CA ALA A 58 -11.65 7.75 -5.64
C ALA A 58 -11.54 9.26 -5.92
N LYS A 59 -11.64 10.10 -4.89
CA LYS A 59 -11.48 11.55 -5.03
C LYS A 59 -10.05 11.91 -5.45
N SER A 60 -9.05 11.28 -4.85
CA SER A 60 -7.65 11.50 -5.19
C SER A 60 -7.33 11.10 -6.63
N TRP A 61 -7.90 9.99 -7.10
CA TRP A 61 -7.76 9.57 -8.50
C TRP A 61 -8.40 10.56 -9.47
N GLN A 62 -9.59 11.08 -9.16
CA GLN A 62 -10.30 12.02 -10.03
C GLN A 62 -9.65 13.42 -10.07
N THR A 63 -9.11 13.87 -8.94
CA THR A 63 -8.57 15.23 -8.79
C THR A 63 -7.07 15.33 -9.02
N GLY A 64 -6.34 14.21 -8.91
CA GLY A 64 -4.89 14.20 -8.85
C GLY A 64 -4.31 14.70 -7.51
N GLU A 65 -5.17 15.00 -6.52
CA GLU A 65 -4.75 15.52 -5.22
C GLU A 65 -4.74 14.42 -4.15
N MET A 66 -3.73 14.43 -3.28
CA MET A 66 -3.60 13.49 -2.17
C MET A 66 -3.66 14.21 -0.82
N PRO A 67 -4.02 13.52 0.28
CA PRO A 67 -3.77 14.04 1.63
C PRO A 67 -2.30 14.43 1.81
N GLU A 68 -2.06 15.50 2.56
CA GLU A 68 -0.70 16.02 2.75
C GLU A 68 0.23 15.01 3.42
N ASP A 69 -0.26 14.30 4.42
CA ASP A 69 0.51 13.29 5.16
C ASP A 69 0.90 12.10 4.29
N TRP A 70 0.16 11.84 3.22
CA TRP A 70 0.49 10.75 2.27
C TRP A 70 1.63 11.15 1.34
N ARG A 71 1.90 12.44 1.18
CA ARG A 71 3.04 12.97 0.40
C ARG A 71 4.31 13.13 1.23
N LYS A 72 4.24 12.89 2.55
CA LYS A 72 5.35 13.04 3.48
C LYS A 72 5.85 11.67 3.94
N ALA A 73 7.07 11.65 4.49
CA ALA A 73 7.64 10.49 5.14
C ALA A 73 8.43 10.90 6.38
N ASN A 74 8.34 10.10 7.44
CA ASN A 74 9.25 10.20 8.57
C ASN A 74 10.53 9.44 8.24
N VAL A 75 11.67 10.14 8.17
CA VAL A 75 12.96 9.51 7.88
C VAL A 75 13.61 9.05 9.17
N THR A 76 13.84 7.74 9.28
CA THR A 76 14.48 7.12 10.44
C THR A 76 15.82 6.49 10.05
N PRO A 77 16.89 6.67 10.84
CA PRO A 77 18.17 6.06 10.55
C PRO A 77 18.15 4.56 10.93
N GLY A 78 18.28 3.69 9.93
CA GLY A 78 18.46 2.26 10.13
C GLY A 78 19.93 1.88 10.17
N PHE A 79 20.41 1.36 11.30
CA PHE A 79 21.81 0.93 11.43
C PHE A 79 22.14 -0.21 10.46
N LYS A 80 23.30 -0.12 9.79
CA LYS A 80 23.79 -1.16 8.87
C LYS A 80 24.90 -2.01 9.49
N LYS A 81 26.08 -1.43 9.72
CA LYS A 81 27.27 -2.12 10.29
C LYS A 81 28.32 -1.09 10.72
N GLY A 82 29.31 -1.48 11.54
CA GLY A 82 30.42 -0.61 11.92
C GLY A 82 30.21 0.08 13.28
N LYS A 83 30.77 1.29 13.43
CA LYS A 83 30.66 2.10 14.66
C LYS A 83 29.32 2.83 14.66
N LYS A 84 28.59 2.81 15.79
CA LYS A 84 27.27 3.46 15.92
C LYS A 84 27.37 4.98 15.99
N GLU A 85 28.56 5.49 16.28
CA GLU A 85 28.85 6.92 16.43
C GLU A 85 29.11 7.58 15.06
N ASP A 86 29.38 6.77 14.03
CA ASP A 86 29.63 7.25 12.68
C ASP A 86 28.31 7.28 11.88
N PRO A 87 27.83 8.49 11.47
CA PRO A 87 26.60 8.65 10.71
C PRO A 87 26.59 7.88 9.38
N GLY A 88 27.77 7.65 8.76
CA GLY A 88 27.89 6.90 7.52
C GLY A 88 27.49 5.43 7.61
N ASN A 89 27.37 4.90 8.83
CA ASN A 89 26.98 3.51 9.10
C ASN A 89 25.46 3.28 9.18
N TYR A 90 24.67 4.30 8.86
CA TYR A 90 23.21 4.25 8.84
C TYR A 90 22.69 4.45 7.41
N ARG A 91 21.53 3.85 7.13
CA ARG A 91 20.74 4.11 5.92
C ARG A 91 19.46 4.85 6.30
N PRO A 92 19.03 5.87 5.55
CA PRO A 92 17.72 6.47 5.77
C PRO A 92 16.62 5.46 5.38
N VAL A 93 15.61 5.36 6.23
CA VAL A 93 14.39 4.58 5.98
C VAL A 93 13.19 5.51 6.05
N SER A 94 12.48 5.64 4.93
CA SER A 94 11.27 6.45 4.83
C SER A 94 10.05 5.67 5.33
N LEU A 95 9.45 6.15 6.41
CA LEU A 95 8.16 5.67 6.91
C LEU A 95 7.06 6.53 6.30
N THR A 96 6.36 6.01 5.29
CA THR A 96 5.20 6.66 4.67
C THR A 96 3.88 6.11 5.23
N SER A 97 2.81 6.90 5.06
CA SER A 97 1.44 6.54 5.43
C SER A 97 1.02 5.17 4.87
N ILE A 98 0.34 4.36 5.68
CA ILE A 98 -0.14 3.03 5.26
C ILE A 98 -1.24 3.16 4.18
N PRO A 99 -2.29 3.97 4.37
CA PRO A 99 -3.22 4.30 3.29
C PRO A 99 -2.54 4.84 2.03
N GLY A 100 -1.54 5.73 2.17
CA GLY A 100 -0.75 6.23 1.06
C GLY A 100 -0.09 5.12 0.25
N LYS A 101 0.60 4.18 0.93
CA LYS A 101 1.18 2.99 0.29
C LYS A 101 0.13 2.13 -0.43
N ILE A 102 -1.04 1.92 0.16
CA ILE A 102 -2.10 1.14 -0.50
C ILE A 102 -2.52 1.80 -1.81
N MET A 103 -2.62 3.14 -1.84
CA MET A 103 -2.93 3.88 -3.06
C MET A 103 -1.80 3.79 -4.10
N GLU A 104 -0.53 3.92 -3.69
CA GLU A 104 0.64 3.75 -4.56
C GLU A 104 0.63 2.36 -5.24
N TRP A 105 0.32 1.30 -4.48
CA TRP A 105 0.22 -0.05 -5.01
C TRP A 105 -0.92 -0.20 -6.02
N LEU A 106 -2.09 0.39 -5.78
CA LEU A 106 -3.20 0.41 -6.73
C LEU A 106 -2.82 1.10 -8.04
N ILE A 107 -2.12 2.23 -7.96
CA ILE A 107 -1.65 2.96 -9.14
C ILE A 107 -0.63 2.11 -9.90
N LEU A 108 0.31 1.48 -9.19
CA LEU A 108 1.32 0.61 -9.78
C LEU A 108 0.67 -0.56 -10.54
N GLU A 109 -0.32 -1.23 -9.94
CA GLU A 109 -1.05 -2.33 -10.57
C GLU A 109 -1.68 -1.89 -11.91
N VAL A 110 -2.38 -0.74 -11.92
CA VAL A 110 -2.98 -0.19 -13.15
C VAL A 110 -1.93 0.15 -14.21
N ILE A 111 -0.81 0.76 -13.82
CA ILE A 111 0.27 1.12 -14.76
C ILE A 111 0.95 -0.13 -15.31
N SER A 112 1.18 -1.14 -14.47
CA SER A 112 1.78 -2.42 -14.86
C SER A 112 0.90 -3.16 -15.86
N GLU A 113 -0.39 -3.33 -15.57
CA GLU A 113 -1.36 -3.94 -16.49
C GLU A 113 -1.35 -3.22 -17.84
N HIS A 114 -1.40 -1.88 -17.81
CA HIS A 114 -1.39 -1.07 -19.04
C HIS A 114 -0.11 -1.22 -19.87
N THR A 115 1.03 -1.37 -19.21
CA THR A 115 2.33 -1.52 -19.87
C THR A 115 2.46 -2.90 -20.52
N GLU A 116 1.96 -3.94 -19.84
CA GLU A 116 1.94 -5.32 -20.35
C GLU A 116 1.00 -5.48 -21.55
N GLU A 117 -0.20 -4.87 -21.49
CA GLU A 117 -1.18 -4.89 -22.58
C GLU A 117 -0.70 -4.16 -23.84
N LYS A 118 0.01 -3.04 -23.66
CA LYS A 118 0.46 -2.20 -24.78
C LYS A 118 1.78 -2.65 -25.42
N LYS A 119 2.43 -3.72 -24.93
CA LYS A 119 3.73 -4.23 -25.40
C LYS A 119 4.69 -3.09 -25.81
N VAL A 120 4.99 -2.19 -24.88
CA VAL A 120 6.13 -1.28 -25.07
C VAL A 120 7.39 -2.06 -24.64
N VAL A 121 7.83 -2.96 -25.52
CA VAL A 121 9.16 -3.61 -25.50
C VAL A 121 9.66 -3.66 -26.93
#